data_AF-A0A2W2E6A1-F1
#
_entry.id   AF-A0A2W2E6A1-F1
#
_cell.length_a   1.000
_cell.length_b   1.000
_cell.length_c   1.000
_cell.angle_alpha   90.00
_cell.angle_beta   90.00
_cell.angle_gamma   90.00
#
_symmetry.space_group_name_H-M   'P 1'
#
loop_
_entity.id
_entity.type
_entity.pdbx_description
1 polymer ?
#
loop_
_entity_poly.entity_id
_entity_poly.type
_entity_poly.pdbx_seq_one_letter_code
_entity_poly.pdbx_strand_id
1 'polypeptide(L)'
;MSGVTAHHGTSGRPRLAVRAGLLDEGGDLIDALSPYVDWVSGAAADGCLREEDVRDPAAREAFLERVFAHARLRTLLEGDWRPRDLVAFHARHKMQLLAHDPRLYREAGRMVAAAGTRPRGEVAAEYAAVFRRALAAPVTVGRNVNVLQHCLGMLGLDPERRAEVLRAIDAYQAGRVPLSEAAALLHRHAADESGGYVRDQTYFAPFPDGLRGDLSPADGDVRHGTLSPGRQ
;
A
#
# COMPACT_ATOMS: atom_id res chain seq x y z
N MET A 1 3.42 -23.32 21.21
CA MET A 1 4.61 -22.48 21.47
C MET A 1 5.69 -22.84 20.45
N SER A 2 5.59 -22.30 19.24
CA SER A 2 6.66 -22.37 18.24
C SER A 2 7.28 -20.98 18.19
N GLY A 3 8.53 -20.87 18.64
CA GLY A 3 9.27 -19.61 18.64
C GLY A 3 9.56 -19.16 17.22
N VAL A 4 9.14 -17.95 16.86
CA VAL A 4 9.57 -17.27 15.64
C VAL A 4 11.05 -16.96 15.80
N THR A 5 11.90 -17.76 15.15
CA THR A 5 13.34 -17.50 15.06
C THR A 5 13.59 -16.33 14.11
N ALA A 6 14.12 -15.23 14.65
CA ALA A 6 14.53 -14.05 13.91
C ALA A 6 15.71 -14.38 12.97
N HIS A 7 15.42 -14.60 11.69
CA HIS A 7 16.44 -14.72 10.65
C HIS A 7 17.08 -13.35 10.36
N HIS A 8 18.39 -13.24 10.54
CA HIS A 8 19.18 -12.02 10.30
C HIS A 8 19.71 -11.92 8.85
N GLY A 9 18.98 -12.48 7.87
CA GLY A 9 19.29 -12.31 6.44
C GLY A 9 18.48 -11.15 5.88
N THR A 10 19.12 -10.20 5.19
CA THR A 10 18.45 -9.07 4.54
C THR A 10 17.64 -9.56 3.33
N SER A 11 16.43 -10.07 3.57
CA SER A 11 15.56 -10.64 2.53
C SER A 11 14.98 -9.59 1.56
N GLY A 12 15.34 -8.31 1.70
CA GLY A 12 14.73 -7.18 0.97
C GLY A 12 13.28 -6.89 1.38
N ARG A 13 12.68 -7.72 2.23
CA ARG A 13 11.29 -7.56 2.70
C ARG A 13 11.16 -6.41 3.71
N PRO A 14 9.97 -5.78 3.81
CA PRO A 14 9.60 -4.92 4.92
C PRO A 14 9.94 -5.57 6.27
N ARG A 15 10.61 -4.84 7.18
CA ARG A 15 10.79 -5.28 8.57
C ARG A 15 9.66 -4.71 9.41
N LEU A 16 8.85 -5.55 10.02
CA LEU A 16 7.69 -5.12 10.79
C LEU A 16 7.83 -5.53 12.26
N ALA A 17 7.62 -4.57 13.16
CA ALA A 17 7.57 -4.81 14.60
C ALA A 17 6.15 -5.11 15.08
N VAL A 18 6.03 -6.10 15.97
CA VAL A 18 4.77 -6.47 16.63
C VAL A 18 4.90 -6.19 18.12
N ARG A 19 3.88 -5.56 18.72
CA ARG A 19 3.82 -5.46 20.19
C ARG A 19 3.59 -6.86 20.78
N ALA A 20 4.27 -7.14 21.89
CA ALA A 20 3.99 -8.33 22.69
C ALA A 20 2.51 -8.38 23.07
N GLY A 21 1.83 -9.49 22.77
CA GLY A 21 0.39 -9.72 22.99
C GLY A 21 -0.45 -9.83 21.71
N LEU A 22 -0.13 -9.07 20.65
CA LEU A 22 -0.83 -9.18 19.36
C LEU A 22 -0.50 -10.51 18.64
N LEU A 23 0.65 -11.10 19.00
CA LEU A 23 1.10 -12.41 18.52
C LEU A 23 0.19 -13.57 18.97
N ASP A 24 -0.54 -13.39 20.07
CA ASP A 24 -1.34 -14.46 20.68
C ASP A 24 -2.82 -14.40 20.23
N GLU A 25 -3.31 -13.23 19.80
CA GLU A 25 -4.68 -13.04 19.27
C GLU A 25 -4.73 -12.88 17.74
N GLY A 26 -3.61 -12.52 17.09
CA GLY A 26 -3.50 -12.16 15.67
C GLY A 26 -2.79 -13.19 14.79
N GLY A 27 -2.79 -14.47 15.17
CA GLY A 27 -2.09 -15.55 14.46
C GLY A 27 -2.31 -15.53 12.95
N ASP A 28 -3.57 -15.39 12.51
CA ASP A 28 -3.92 -15.41 11.09
C ASP A 28 -3.32 -14.26 10.27
N LEU A 29 -3.28 -13.04 10.81
CA LEU A 29 -2.68 -11.88 10.13
C LEU A 29 -1.15 -12.01 10.08
N ILE A 30 -0.55 -12.51 11.15
CA ILE A 30 0.90 -12.67 11.25
C ILE A 30 1.36 -13.76 10.30
N ASP A 31 0.65 -14.88 10.25
CA ASP A 31 0.90 -15.97 9.31
C ASP A 31 0.67 -15.51 7.86
N ALA A 32 -0.40 -14.77 7.58
CA ALA A 32 -0.68 -14.23 6.24
C ALA A 32 0.39 -13.23 5.76
N LEU A 33 0.99 -12.46 6.67
CA LEU A 33 2.03 -11.48 6.32
C LEU A 33 3.44 -12.07 6.30
N SER A 34 3.69 -13.19 6.98
CA SER A 34 5.01 -13.83 7.09
C SER A 34 5.70 -14.14 5.74
N PRO A 35 4.99 -14.47 4.65
CA PRO A 35 5.60 -14.59 3.32
C PRO A 35 6.13 -13.26 2.76
N TYR A 36 5.65 -12.12 3.26
CA TYR A 36 5.89 -10.80 2.69
C TYR A 36 6.71 -9.87 3.59
N VAL A 37 6.80 -10.10 4.89
CA VAL A 37 7.51 -9.24 5.85
C VAL A 37 8.47 -10.05 6.73
N ASP A 38 9.54 -9.41 7.19
CA ASP A 38 10.43 -9.94 8.22
C ASP A 38 9.99 -9.40 9.59
N TRP A 39 9.59 -10.28 10.50
CA TRP A 39 9.19 -9.89 11.85
C TRP A 39 10.41 -9.56 12.71
N VAL A 40 10.39 -8.39 13.35
CA VAL A 40 11.46 -7.95 14.26
C VAL A 40 10.90 -7.71 15.67
N SER A 41 11.65 -8.15 16.68
CA SER A 41 11.34 -7.86 18.08
C SER A 41 11.73 -6.42 18.42
N GLY A 42 10.81 -5.65 19.02
CA GLY A 42 11.11 -4.32 19.56
C GLY A 42 10.16 -3.21 19.06
N ALA A 43 10.46 -1.97 19.44
CA ALA A 43 9.77 -0.79 18.93
C ALA A 43 10.41 -0.36 17.60
N ALA A 44 9.85 -0.77 16.45
CA ALA A 44 10.29 -0.20 15.18
C ALA A 44 9.82 1.26 15.10
N ALA A 45 10.74 2.15 14.73
CA ALA A 45 10.50 3.59 14.58
C ALA A 45 9.48 3.92 13.48
N ASP A 46 9.12 2.97 12.61
CA ASP A 46 8.14 3.13 11.54
C ASP A 46 7.12 1.99 11.58
N GLY A 47 5.86 2.30 11.96
CA GLY A 47 4.69 1.47 11.68
C GLY A 47 4.55 0.18 12.49
N CYS A 48 4.48 0.26 13.83
CA CYS A 48 4.06 -0.88 14.62
C CYS A 48 2.60 -1.25 14.30
N LEU A 49 2.35 -2.52 13.95
CA LEU A 49 0.99 -3.05 13.79
C LEU A 49 0.27 -2.96 15.13
N ARG A 50 -0.90 -2.32 15.13
CA ARG A 50 -1.75 -2.21 16.32
C ARG A 50 -3.01 -3.05 16.15
N GLU A 51 -3.66 -3.38 17.24
CA GLU A 51 -4.90 -4.18 17.23
C GLU A 51 -5.98 -3.56 16.34
N GLU A 52 -6.08 -2.23 16.33
CA GLU A 52 -7.03 -1.51 15.48
C GLU A 52 -6.76 -1.67 13.98
N ASP A 53 -5.50 -1.84 13.57
CA ASP A 53 -5.12 -2.08 12.18
C ASP A 53 -5.52 -3.49 11.72
N VAL A 54 -5.74 -4.43 12.65
CA VAL A 54 -6.12 -5.81 12.35
C VAL A 54 -7.64 -5.94 12.14
N ARG A 55 -8.42 -5.24 12.97
CA ARG A 55 -9.87 -5.44 13.09
C ARG A 55 -10.69 -4.79 11.98
N ASP A 56 -10.27 -3.63 11.47
CA ASP A 56 -10.98 -2.92 10.40
C ASP A 56 -10.27 -3.17 9.05
N PRO A 57 -10.94 -3.77 8.04
CA PRO A 57 -10.36 -3.97 6.71
C PRO A 57 -9.81 -2.69 6.07
N ALA A 58 -10.46 -1.54 6.26
CA ALA A 58 -10.00 -0.28 5.69
C ALA A 58 -8.73 0.23 6.40
N ALA A 59 -8.68 0.16 7.74
CA ALA A 59 -7.48 0.45 8.51
C ALA A 59 -6.33 -0.51 8.16
N ARG A 60 -6.64 -1.80 7.95
CA ARG A 60 -5.67 -2.82 7.53
C ARG A 60 -5.05 -2.49 6.18
N GLU A 61 -5.85 -2.16 5.18
CA GLU A 61 -5.32 -1.76 3.86
C GLU A 61 -4.41 -0.53 3.96
N ALA A 62 -4.84 0.51 4.68
CA ALA A 62 -4.04 1.72 4.90
C ALA A 62 -2.75 1.45 5.69
N PHE A 63 -2.79 0.50 6.63
CA PHE A 63 -1.59 0.04 7.34
C PHE A 63 -0.60 -0.65 6.40
N LEU A 64 -1.07 -1.63 5.62
CA LEU A 64 -0.21 -2.37 4.69
C LEU A 64 0.39 -1.46 3.64
N GLU A 65 -0.41 -0.57 3.06
CA GLU A 65 0.05 0.46 2.15
C GLU A 65 1.26 1.23 2.71
N ARG A 66 1.16 1.72 3.95
CA ARG A 66 2.24 2.45 4.62
C ARG A 66 3.49 1.59 4.83
N VAL A 67 3.32 0.36 5.33
CA VAL A 67 4.43 -0.58 5.58
C VAL A 67 5.22 -0.84 4.31
N PHE A 68 4.54 -1.20 3.21
CA PHE A 68 5.22 -1.50 1.96
C PHE A 68 5.84 -0.26 1.30
N ALA A 69 5.20 0.91 1.42
CA ALA A 69 5.78 2.16 0.93
C ALA A 69 7.07 2.55 1.69
N HIS A 70 7.07 2.42 3.02
CA HIS A 70 8.28 2.66 3.83
C HIS A 70 9.38 1.63 3.56
N ALA A 71 9.02 0.37 3.34
CA ALA A 71 10.00 -0.65 2.95
C ALA A 71 10.66 -0.33 1.61
N ARG A 72 9.88 0.05 0.58
CA ARG A 72 10.42 0.48 -0.71
C ARG A 72 11.37 1.67 -0.55
N LEU A 73 11.00 2.66 0.28
CA LEU A 73 11.85 3.82 0.54
C LEU A 73 13.16 3.43 1.24
N ARG A 74 13.07 2.58 2.26
CA ARG A 74 14.25 2.08 2.99
C ARG A 74 15.21 1.35 2.06
N THR A 75 14.70 0.43 1.23
CA THR A 75 15.50 -0.29 0.25
C THR A 75 16.23 0.64 -0.71
N LEU A 76 15.57 1.72 -1.17
CA LEU A 76 16.23 2.75 -1.98
C LEU A 76 17.35 3.44 -1.20
N LEU A 77 17.06 3.94 0.00
CA LEU A 77 17.97 4.82 0.75
C LEU A 77 19.14 4.09 1.42
N GLU A 78 18.98 2.81 1.79
CA GLU A 78 20.06 1.94 2.29
C GLU A 78 20.99 1.44 1.17
N GLY A 79 20.55 1.50 -0.09
CA GLY A 79 21.35 1.11 -1.26
C GLY A 79 22.23 2.24 -1.82
N ASP A 80 23.02 1.91 -2.84
CA ASP A 80 23.81 2.91 -3.60
C ASP A 80 22.97 3.61 -4.68
N TRP A 81 22.02 4.45 -4.24
CA TRP A 81 21.13 5.19 -5.11
C TRP A 81 21.78 6.47 -5.68
N ARG A 82 21.41 6.80 -6.92
CA ARG A 82 21.73 8.05 -7.62
C ARG A 82 20.51 8.97 -7.66
N PRO A 83 20.66 10.28 -7.88
CA PRO A 83 19.53 11.21 -7.98
C PRO A 83 18.38 10.75 -8.87
N ARG A 84 18.68 10.16 -10.03
CA ARG A 84 17.69 9.59 -10.96
C ARG A 84 16.82 8.48 -10.33
N ASP A 85 17.36 7.75 -9.37
CA ASP A 85 16.66 6.65 -8.70
C ASP A 85 15.64 7.20 -7.70
N LEU A 86 15.97 8.32 -7.02
CA LEU A 86 15.01 9.06 -6.19
C LEU A 86 13.91 9.71 -7.04
N VAL A 87 14.25 10.25 -8.22
CA VAL A 87 13.28 10.75 -9.19
C VAL A 87 12.32 9.64 -9.63
N ALA A 88 12.85 8.49 -10.05
CA ALA A 88 12.04 7.35 -10.47
C ALA A 88 11.17 6.80 -9.32
N PHE A 89 11.71 6.73 -8.10
CA PHE A 89 10.96 6.35 -6.91
C PHE A 89 9.79 7.29 -6.65
N HIS A 90 10.05 8.60 -6.63
CA HIS A 90 9.01 9.60 -6.40
C HIS A 90 7.95 9.59 -7.50
N ALA A 91 8.36 9.41 -8.77
CA ALA A 91 7.44 9.33 -9.90
C ALA A 91 6.44 8.16 -9.77
N ARG A 92 6.87 7.01 -9.24
CA ARG A 92 6.02 5.83 -8.98
C ARG A 92 5.10 5.99 -7.77
N HIS A 93 5.43 6.89 -6.84
CA HIS A 93 4.63 7.16 -5.63
C HIS A 93 3.81 8.45 -5.75
N LYS A 94 3.81 9.12 -6.92
CA LYS A 94 3.18 10.43 -7.10
C LYS A 94 1.69 10.38 -6.74
N MET A 95 0.95 9.44 -7.32
CA MET A 95 -0.49 9.32 -7.07
C MET A 95 -0.80 8.96 -5.63
N GLN A 96 0.02 8.09 -5.04
CA GLN A 96 -0.08 7.70 -3.64
C GLN A 96 0.08 8.92 -2.70
N LEU A 97 1.18 9.67 -2.85
CA LEU A 97 1.41 10.88 -2.05
C LEU A 97 0.35 11.96 -2.28
N LEU A 98 -0.15 12.08 -3.51
CA LEU A 98 -1.21 13.04 -3.84
C LEU A 98 -2.54 12.70 -3.17
N ALA A 99 -2.88 11.41 -3.08
CA ALA A 99 -4.06 10.92 -2.37
C ALA A 99 -4.01 11.25 -0.87
N HIS A 100 -2.83 11.11 -0.28
CA HIS A 100 -2.60 11.38 1.13
C HIS A 100 -2.52 12.87 1.46
N ASP A 101 -1.57 13.60 0.86
CA ASP A 101 -1.36 15.03 1.14
C ASP A 101 -0.74 15.77 -0.07
N PRO A 102 -1.55 16.55 -0.82
CA PRO A 102 -1.06 17.33 -1.95
C PRO A 102 0.00 18.39 -1.61
N ARG A 103 0.04 18.91 -0.37
CA ARG A 103 1.07 19.86 0.05
C ARG A 103 2.41 19.16 0.24
N LEU A 104 2.41 18.05 0.98
CA LEU A 104 3.62 17.26 1.23
C LEU A 104 4.13 16.57 -0.04
N TYR A 105 3.23 16.17 -0.95
CA TYR A 105 3.60 15.75 -2.30
C TYR A 105 4.47 16.80 -3.01
N ARG A 106 4.02 18.07 -3.06
CA ARG A 106 4.80 19.16 -3.70
C ARG A 106 6.11 19.44 -2.98
N GLU A 107 6.13 19.32 -1.65
CA GLU A 107 7.34 19.47 -0.86
C GLU A 107 8.37 18.38 -1.18
N ALA A 108 7.96 17.11 -1.23
CA ALA A 108 8.79 16.00 -1.64
C ALA A 108 9.31 16.17 -3.07
N GLY A 109 8.49 16.67 -3.99
CA GLY A 109 8.90 16.96 -5.37
C GLY A 109 10.02 18.00 -5.46
N ARG A 110 10.01 19.04 -4.61
CA ARG A 110 11.11 20.02 -4.54
C ARG A 110 12.41 19.41 -4.03
N MET A 111 12.33 18.50 -3.06
CA MET A 111 13.50 17.77 -2.55
C MET A 111 14.11 16.86 -3.63
N VAL A 112 13.26 16.17 -4.39
CA VAL A 112 13.66 15.33 -5.52
C VAL A 112 14.33 16.17 -6.63
N ALA A 113 13.79 17.35 -6.95
CA ALA A 113 14.41 18.25 -7.93
C ALA A 113 15.79 18.77 -7.50
N ALA A 114 16.04 18.88 -6.19
CA ALA A 114 17.34 19.25 -5.64
C ALA A 114 18.31 18.05 -5.50
N ALA A 115 17.88 16.83 -5.86
CA ALA A 115 18.73 15.66 -5.82
C ALA A 115 19.84 15.81 -6.88
N GLY A 116 21.09 15.87 -6.43
CA GLY A 116 22.27 16.10 -7.27
C GLY A 116 22.93 17.47 -7.10
N THR A 117 22.25 18.43 -6.49
CA THR A 117 22.82 19.75 -6.15
C THR A 117 23.13 19.90 -4.65
N ARG A 118 22.54 19.06 -3.81
CA ARG A 118 22.70 19.05 -2.35
C ARG A 118 23.37 17.77 -1.85
N PRO A 119 23.96 17.76 -0.64
CA PRO A 119 24.51 16.55 -0.04
C PRO A 119 23.47 15.43 0.01
N ARG A 120 23.86 14.25 -0.48
CA ARG A 120 22.98 13.08 -0.63
C ARG A 120 22.29 12.67 0.68
N GLY A 121 23.03 12.70 1.80
CA GLY A 121 22.51 12.34 3.13
C GLY A 121 21.42 13.28 3.63
N GLU A 122 21.57 14.59 3.39
CA GLU A 122 20.56 15.59 3.78
C GLU A 122 19.26 15.41 2.98
N VAL A 123 19.38 15.27 1.65
CA VAL A 123 18.22 15.05 0.77
C VAL A 123 17.47 13.78 1.16
N ALA A 124 18.19 12.70 1.45
CA ALA A 124 17.58 11.45 1.91
C ALA A 124 16.80 11.61 3.22
N ALA A 125 17.41 12.25 4.22
CA ALA A 125 16.79 12.41 5.54
C ALA A 125 15.54 13.29 5.46
N GLU A 126 15.61 14.42 4.75
CA GLU A 126 14.48 15.33 4.55
C GLU A 126 13.36 14.68 3.73
N TYR A 127 13.70 14.04 2.61
CA TYR A 127 12.71 13.36 1.78
C TYR A 127 12.01 12.25 2.56
N ALA A 128 12.75 11.45 3.33
CA ALA A 128 12.16 10.39 4.14
C ALA A 128 11.21 10.93 5.22
N ALA A 129 11.56 12.05 5.86
CA ALA A 129 10.69 12.70 6.83
C ALA A 129 9.39 13.20 6.19
N VAL A 130 9.46 13.83 5.02
CA VAL A 130 8.27 14.30 4.28
C VAL A 130 7.43 13.14 3.79
N PHE A 131 8.05 12.09 3.25
CA PHE A 131 7.37 10.89 2.77
C PHE A 131 6.58 10.19 3.88
N ARG A 132 7.19 10.02 5.07
CA ARG A 132 6.51 9.49 6.25
C ARG A 132 5.33 10.34 6.68
N ARG A 133 5.52 11.66 6.77
CA ARG A 133 4.46 12.60 7.14
C ARG A 133 3.30 12.58 6.15
N ALA A 134 3.59 12.46 4.85
CA ALA A 134 2.57 12.39 3.81
C ALA A 134 1.73 11.13 4.01
N LEU A 135 2.34 9.95 4.06
CA LEU A 135 1.61 8.68 4.18
C LEU A 135 0.90 8.49 5.54
N ALA A 136 1.31 9.23 6.57
CA ALA A 136 0.59 9.26 7.84
C ALA A 136 -0.72 10.06 7.78
N ALA A 137 -0.90 10.94 6.78
CA ALA A 137 -2.13 11.71 6.64
C ALA A 137 -3.27 10.81 6.16
N PRO A 138 -4.48 10.91 6.73
CA PRO A 138 -5.61 10.13 6.26
C PRO A 138 -6.00 10.56 4.84
N VAL A 139 -6.29 9.57 4.01
CA VAL A 139 -6.85 9.78 2.66
C VAL A 139 -8.34 10.14 2.80
N THR A 140 -8.83 10.96 1.87
CA THR A 140 -10.26 11.31 1.80
C THR A 140 -10.83 10.87 0.47
N VAL A 141 -12.15 10.61 0.42
CA VAL A 141 -12.87 10.28 -0.81
C VAL A 141 -12.57 11.30 -1.91
N GLY A 142 -12.64 12.60 -1.61
CA GLY A 142 -12.36 13.65 -2.58
C GLY A 142 -10.93 13.63 -3.14
N ARG A 143 -9.92 13.28 -2.32
CA ARG A 143 -8.53 13.16 -2.81
C ARG A 143 -8.35 11.93 -3.70
N ASN A 144 -8.98 10.81 -3.36
CA ASN A 144 -8.96 9.63 -4.22
C ASN A 144 -9.70 9.86 -5.53
N VAL A 145 -10.86 10.52 -5.52
CA VAL A 145 -11.59 10.92 -6.75
C VAL A 145 -10.69 11.79 -7.64
N ASN A 146 -10.00 12.78 -7.05
CA ASN A 146 -9.06 13.62 -7.80
C ASN A 146 -7.94 12.77 -8.43
N VAL A 147 -7.32 11.86 -7.68
CA VAL A 147 -6.27 10.96 -8.20
C VAL A 147 -6.81 10.07 -9.33
N LEU A 148 -7.97 9.44 -9.16
CA LEU A 148 -8.59 8.60 -10.18
C LEU A 148 -8.89 9.40 -11.45
N GLN A 149 -9.43 10.61 -11.33
CA GLN A 149 -9.69 11.50 -12.47
C GLN A 149 -8.39 11.94 -13.16
N HIS A 150 -7.33 12.23 -12.39
CA HIS A 150 -6.01 12.55 -12.95
C HIS A 150 -5.46 11.37 -13.76
N CYS A 151 -5.56 10.15 -13.23
CA CYS A 151 -5.17 8.94 -13.93
C CYS A 151 -6.00 8.69 -15.19
N LEU A 152 -7.32 8.87 -15.12
CA LEU A 152 -8.20 8.76 -16.27
C LEU A 152 -7.81 9.74 -17.39
N GLY A 153 -7.46 10.97 -17.04
CA GLY A 153 -7.01 11.98 -18.01
C GLY A 153 -5.66 11.67 -18.68
N MET A 154 -4.88 10.73 -18.12
CA MET A 154 -3.64 10.24 -18.72
C MET A 154 -3.85 9.04 -19.65
N LEU A 155 -5.05 8.45 -19.66
CA LEU A 155 -5.40 7.33 -20.52
C LEU A 155 -6.08 7.83 -21.80
N GLY A 156 -5.79 7.16 -22.92
CA GLY A 156 -6.30 7.48 -24.25
C GLY A 156 -7.59 6.71 -24.57
N LEU A 157 -8.52 6.64 -23.63
CA LEU A 157 -9.71 5.78 -23.72
C LEU A 157 -10.69 6.26 -24.80
N ASP A 158 -11.33 5.32 -25.48
CA ASP A 158 -12.53 5.61 -26.27
C ASP A 158 -13.70 6.10 -25.39
N PRO A 159 -14.74 6.73 -25.97
CA PRO A 159 -15.85 7.28 -25.20
C PRO A 159 -16.61 6.26 -24.32
N GLU A 160 -16.71 5.01 -24.76
CA GLU A 160 -17.45 3.97 -24.04
C GLU A 160 -16.70 3.53 -22.78
N ARG A 161 -15.41 3.20 -22.92
CA ARG A 161 -14.51 2.85 -21.81
C ARG A 161 -14.36 4.01 -20.84
N ARG A 162 -14.24 5.24 -21.37
CA ARG A 162 -14.18 6.44 -20.52
C ARG A 162 -15.43 6.61 -19.68
N ALA A 163 -16.61 6.38 -20.25
CA ALA A 163 -17.87 6.46 -19.52
C ALA A 163 -17.98 5.36 -18.46
N GLU A 164 -17.45 4.16 -18.72
CA GLU A 164 -17.37 3.07 -17.75
C GLU A 164 -16.54 3.45 -16.51
N VAL A 165 -15.31 3.94 -16.72
CA VAL A 165 -14.44 4.37 -15.62
C VAL A 165 -15.07 5.52 -14.82
N LEU A 166 -15.71 6.49 -15.49
CA LEU A 166 -16.41 7.58 -14.81
C LEU A 166 -17.54 7.07 -13.90
N ARG A 167 -18.36 6.12 -14.38
CA ARG A 167 -19.41 5.52 -13.54
C ARG A 167 -18.84 4.83 -12.30
N ALA A 168 -17.69 4.17 -12.42
CA ALA A 168 -17.02 3.55 -11.27
C ALA A 168 -16.49 4.60 -10.28
N ILE A 169 -15.90 5.70 -10.77
CA ILE A 169 -15.45 6.82 -9.92
C ILE A 169 -16.66 7.45 -9.19
N ASP A 170 -17.78 7.66 -9.89
CA ASP A 170 -19.00 8.21 -9.29
C ASP A 170 -19.63 7.26 -8.26
N ALA A 171 -19.55 5.95 -8.51
CA ALA A 171 -19.98 4.94 -7.55
C ALA A 171 -19.11 4.95 -6.29
N TYR A 172 -17.79 5.04 -6.45
CA TYR A 172 -16.86 5.18 -5.33
C TYR A 172 -17.11 6.47 -4.54
N GLN A 173 -17.27 7.60 -5.24
CA GLN A 173 -17.55 8.89 -4.61
C GLN A 173 -18.83 8.86 -3.77
N ALA A 174 -19.85 8.13 -4.25
CA ALA A 174 -21.12 7.94 -3.55
C ALA A 174 -21.06 6.86 -2.45
N GLY A 175 -19.92 6.21 -2.22
CA GLY A 175 -19.76 5.12 -1.26
C GLY A 175 -20.47 3.81 -1.64
N ARG A 176 -20.84 3.65 -2.93
CA ARG A 176 -21.54 2.46 -3.44
C ARG A 176 -20.61 1.29 -3.75
N VAL A 177 -19.34 1.57 -4.03
CA VAL A 177 -18.28 0.58 -4.27
C VAL A 177 -17.01 0.98 -3.51
N PRO A 178 -16.15 0.04 -3.11
CA PRO A 178 -14.86 0.36 -2.50
C PRO A 178 -13.90 1.02 -3.48
N LEU A 179 -12.87 1.69 -2.95
CA LEU A 179 -11.81 2.30 -3.78
C LEU A 179 -11.12 1.27 -4.68
N SER A 180 -10.89 0.07 -4.15
CA SER A 180 -10.19 -1.02 -4.84
C SER A 180 -10.87 -1.39 -6.15
N GLU A 181 -12.19 -1.35 -6.22
CA GLU A 181 -12.95 -1.67 -7.44
C GLU A 181 -12.75 -0.60 -8.52
N ALA A 182 -12.93 0.67 -8.17
CA ALA A 182 -12.72 1.79 -9.11
C ALA A 182 -11.26 1.87 -9.57
N ALA A 183 -10.31 1.64 -8.66
CA ALA A 183 -8.87 1.62 -8.97
C ALA A 183 -8.50 0.44 -9.88
N ALA A 184 -9.05 -0.76 -9.64
CA ALA A 184 -8.79 -1.95 -10.44
C ALA A 184 -9.32 -1.81 -11.88
N LEU A 185 -10.49 -1.21 -12.06
CA LEU A 185 -11.02 -0.93 -13.41
C LEU A 185 -10.08 0.01 -14.18
N LEU A 186 -9.66 1.10 -13.57
CA LEU A 186 -8.74 2.06 -14.21
C LEU A 186 -7.39 1.42 -14.52
N HIS A 187 -6.84 0.63 -13.58
CA HIS A 187 -5.58 -0.07 -13.75
C HIS A 187 -5.62 -1.07 -14.91
N ARG A 188 -6.75 -1.77 -15.09
CA ARG A 188 -6.97 -2.69 -16.22
C ARG A 188 -6.88 -1.98 -17.56
N HIS A 189 -7.57 -0.84 -17.71
CA HIS A 189 -7.48 -0.07 -18.97
C HIS A 189 -6.07 0.49 -19.22
N ALA A 190 -5.31 0.78 -18.17
CA ALA A 190 -3.91 1.21 -18.32
C ALA A 190 -2.99 0.11 -18.88
N ALA A 191 -3.37 -1.18 -18.77
CA ALA A 191 -2.57 -2.30 -19.27
C ALA A 191 -2.66 -2.47 -20.80
N ASP A 192 -3.79 -2.08 -21.39
CA ASP A 192 -4.08 -2.24 -22.82
C ASP A 192 -3.62 -1.04 -23.68
N GLU A 193 -3.15 0.04 -23.06
CA GLU A 193 -2.82 1.31 -23.70
C GLU A 193 -1.36 1.74 -23.47
N SER A 194 -0.94 2.85 -24.08
CA SER A 194 0.34 3.55 -23.81
C SER A 194 0.46 4.11 -22.38
N GLY A 195 -0.43 3.70 -21.47
CA GLY A 195 -0.59 4.15 -20.08
C GLY A 195 0.46 3.64 -19.10
N GLY A 196 1.69 3.34 -19.56
CA GLY A 196 2.76 2.79 -18.72
C GLY A 196 3.03 3.62 -17.45
N TYR A 197 2.86 4.95 -17.52
CA TYR A 197 2.97 5.82 -16.34
C TYR A 197 1.93 5.52 -15.24
N VAL A 198 0.67 5.29 -15.64
CA VAL A 198 -0.46 4.98 -14.74
C VAL A 198 -0.26 3.59 -14.14
N ARG A 199 0.05 2.61 -14.98
CA ARG A 199 0.30 1.22 -14.59
C ARG A 199 1.42 1.11 -13.55
N ASP A 200 2.49 1.90 -13.72
CA ASP A 200 3.64 1.84 -12.83
C ASP A 200 3.43 2.62 -11.50
N GLN A 201 2.25 3.23 -11.28
CA GLN A 201 1.94 3.89 -10.00
C GLN A 201 1.67 2.85 -8.90
N THR A 202 2.41 2.99 -7.80
CA THR A 202 2.18 2.22 -6.56
C THR A 202 0.80 2.45 -5.94
N TYR A 203 0.06 3.48 -6.36
CA TYR A 203 -1.33 3.69 -5.96
C TYR A 203 -2.26 2.52 -6.37
N PHE A 204 -2.02 1.86 -7.51
CA PHE A 204 -2.85 0.74 -7.97
C PHE A 204 -2.40 -0.61 -7.40
N ALA A 205 -1.12 -0.74 -7.06
CA ALA A 205 -0.53 -1.92 -6.43
C ALA A 205 0.32 -1.52 -5.22
N PRO A 206 -0.32 -1.06 -4.11
CA PRO A 206 0.40 -0.52 -2.95
C PRO A 206 1.21 -1.59 -2.20
N PHE A 207 0.80 -2.84 -2.32
CA PHE A 207 1.39 -4.05 -1.73
C PHE A 207 1.10 -5.26 -2.64
N PRO A 208 1.74 -6.42 -2.44
CA PRO A 208 1.61 -7.58 -3.32
C PRO A 208 0.17 -8.09 -3.48
N ASP A 209 -0.24 -8.47 -4.70
CA ASP A 209 -1.62 -8.83 -5.03
C ASP A 209 -2.17 -10.03 -4.24
N GLY A 210 -1.33 -11.04 -3.97
CA GLY A 210 -1.73 -12.23 -3.19
C GLY A 210 -2.14 -11.90 -1.75
N LEU A 211 -1.60 -10.82 -1.19
CA LEU A 211 -1.84 -10.46 0.20
C LEU A 211 -3.30 -10.07 0.48
N ARG A 212 -4.04 -9.53 -0.50
CA ARG A 212 -5.48 -9.23 -0.28
C ARG A 212 -6.29 -10.50 -0.05
N GLY A 213 -6.01 -11.54 -0.83
CA GLY A 213 -6.67 -12.85 -0.71
C GLY A 213 -6.33 -13.53 0.61
N ASP A 214 -5.05 -13.50 1.00
CA ASP A 214 -4.56 -14.08 2.25
C ASP A 214 -5.17 -13.42 3.51
N LEU A 215 -5.71 -12.20 3.38
CA LEU A 215 -6.29 -11.41 4.47
C LEU A 215 -7.83 -11.37 4.47
N SER A 216 -8.47 -11.90 3.44
CA SER A 216 -9.92 -12.10 3.47
C SER A 216 -10.20 -13.32 4.36
N PRO A 217 -11.14 -13.24 5.32
CA PRO A 217 -11.65 -14.48 5.90
C PRO A 217 -12.09 -15.36 4.74
N ALA A 218 -11.63 -16.61 4.71
CA ALA A 218 -12.22 -17.59 3.81
C ALA A 218 -13.73 -17.53 4.05
N ASP A 219 -14.51 -17.25 3.00
CA ASP A 219 -15.96 -17.36 3.05
C ASP A 219 -16.30 -18.67 3.77
N GLY A 220 -17.09 -18.53 4.83
CA GLY A 220 -17.38 -19.51 5.87
C GLY A 220 -16.96 -20.95 5.56
N ASP A 221 -16.09 -21.48 6.43
CA ASP A 221 -16.10 -22.88 6.81
C ASP A 221 -17.51 -23.22 7.35
N VAL A 222 -18.46 -23.42 6.44
CA VAL A 222 -19.67 -24.20 6.68
C VAL A 222 -19.15 -25.62 6.85
N ARG A 223 -18.67 -25.90 8.07
CA ARG A 223 -18.58 -27.27 8.56
C ARG A 223 -19.99 -27.83 8.46
N HIS A 224 -20.25 -28.53 7.36
CA HIS A 224 -21.35 -29.47 7.28
C HIS A 224 -21.18 -30.42 8.45
N GLY A 225 -21.92 -30.14 9.53
CA GLY A 225 -22.05 -31.02 10.66
C GLY A 225 -22.56 -32.34 10.13
N THR A 226 -21.70 -33.35 10.18
CA THR A 226 -22.05 -34.73 9.94
C THR A 226 -23.11 -35.11 10.97
N LEU A 227 -24.38 -35.11 10.54
CA LEU A 227 -25.45 -35.71 11.31
C LEU A 227 -25.17 -37.22 11.36
N SER A 228 -24.60 -37.68 12.48
CA SER A 228 -24.69 -39.08 12.87
C SER A 228 -26.16 -39.44 13.07
N PRO A 229 -26.69 -40.50 12.43
CA PRO A 229 -28.01 -41.00 12.79
C PRO A 229 -27.88 -41.75 14.12
N GLY A 230 -28.38 -41.12 15.18
CA GLY A 230 -28.58 -41.75 16.46
C GLY A 230 -29.61 -42.86 16.34
N ARG A 231 -29.23 -44.05 16.80
CA ARG A 231 -30.13 -45.17 17.09
C ARG A 231 -31.31 -44.72 17.97
N GLN A 232 -32.51 -45.09 17.58
CA GLN A 232 -33.47 -45.82 18.41
C GLN A 232 -34.42 -46.60 17.51
#